data_AF-A0A067N927-F1
#
_entry.id   AF-A0A067N927-F1
#
_cell.length_a   1.000
_cell.length_b   1.000
_cell.length_c   1.000
_cell.angle_alpha   90.00
_cell.angle_beta   90.00
_cell.angle_gamma   90.00
#
_symmetry.space_group_name_H-M   'P 1'
#
loop_
_entity.id
_entity.type
_entity.pdbx_description
1 polymer ?
#
loop_
_entity_poly.entity_id
_entity_poly.type
_entity_poly.pdbx_seq_one_letter_code
_entity_poly.pdbx_strand_id
1 'polypeptide(L)'
;MADKFDEATQRELTNFLEQEQAKSRLQASVHKFTEQCWNKCITGSVSTRFSRGEESCLVNCVDRFLDTSLFIVKKLDEQRGALPS
;
A
#
# COMPACT_ATOMS: atom_id res chain seq x y z
N MET A 1 -24.41 -18.46 -10.87
CA MET A 1 -24.51 -18.04 -9.47
C MET A 1 -24.87 -16.55 -9.31
N ALA A 2 -25.02 -15.76 -10.38
CA ALA A 2 -25.44 -14.36 -10.32
C ALA A 2 -26.95 -14.15 -10.57
N ASP A 3 -27.75 -15.23 -10.52
CA ASP A 3 -29.17 -15.18 -10.82
C ASP A 3 -29.96 -15.18 -9.50
N LYS A 4 -30.52 -14.00 -9.17
CA LYS A 4 -31.37 -13.63 -8.00
C LYS A 4 -30.69 -13.10 -6.74
N PHE A 5 -29.98 -11.97 -6.87
CA PHE A 5 -29.94 -10.98 -5.77
C PHE A 5 -30.86 -9.82 -6.16
N ASP A 6 -31.67 -9.32 -5.22
CA ASP A 6 -32.40 -8.09 -5.40
C ASP A 6 -31.45 -6.88 -5.37
N GLU A 7 -31.90 -5.73 -5.86
CA GLU A 7 -31.04 -4.55 -6.04
C GLU A 7 -30.39 -4.08 -4.73
N ALA A 8 -31.09 -4.22 -3.59
CA ALA A 8 -30.52 -3.86 -2.28
C ALA A 8 -29.38 -4.78 -1.89
N THR A 9 -29.56 -6.11 -2.04
CA THR A 9 -28.51 -7.10 -1.78
C THR A 9 -27.31 -6.92 -2.71
N GLN A 10 -27.53 -6.58 -3.99
CA GLN A 10 -26.43 -6.32 -4.92
C GLN A 10 -25.61 -5.10 -4.52
N ARG A 11 -26.25 -4.03 -4.05
CA ARG A 11 -25.57 -2.82 -3.54
C ARG A 11 -24.77 -3.12 -2.27
N GLU A 12 -25.35 -3.87 -1.33
CA GLU A 12 -24.66 -4.28 -0.10
C GLU A 12 -23.45 -5.15 -0.41
N LEU A 13 -23.59 -6.15 -1.29
CA LEU A 13 -22.50 -7.01 -1.72
C LEU A 13 -21.38 -6.19 -2.40
N THR A 14 -21.73 -5.21 -3.23
CA THR A 14 -20.74 -4.33 -3.87
C THR A 14 -19.95 -3.56 -2.82
N ASN A 15 -20.62 -2.93 -1.86
CA ASN A 15 -19.97 -2.21 -0.76
C ASN A 15 -19.07 -3.14 0.08
N PHE A 16 -19.54 -4.35 0.37
CA PHE A 16 -18.76 -5.35 1.10
C PHE A 16 -17.48 -5.73 0.33
N LEU A 17 -17.61 -6.02 -0.97
CA LEU A 17 -16.48 -6.37 -1.83
C LEU A 17 -15.45 -5.24 -1.90
N GLU A 18 -15.90 -3.98 -2.04
CA GLU A 18 -15.00 -2.83 -2.06
C GLU A 18 -14.22 -2.69 -0.75
N GLN A 19 -14.87 -2.88 0.40
CA GLN A 19 -14.22 -2.83 1.71
C GLN A 19 -13.18 -3.96 1.88
N GLU A 20 -13.55 -5.20 1.53
CA GLU A 20 -12.63 -6.34 1.62
C GLU A 20 -11.46 -6.20 0.64
N GLN A 21 -11.71 -5.66 -0.55
CA GLN A 21 -10.64 -5.39 -1.51
C GLN A 21 -9.70 -4.30 -1.01
N ALA A 22 -10.21 -3.24 -0.36
CA ALA A 22 -9.38 -2.21 0.26
C ALA A 22 -8.49 -2.80 1.38
N LYS A 23 -9.05 -3.65 2.24
CA LYS A 23 -8.29 -4.38 3.27
C LYS A 23 -7.20 -5.26 2.66
N SER A 24 -7.53 -6.01 1.62
CA SER A 24 -6.58 -6.87 0.91
C SER A 24 -5.41 -6.07 0.31
N ARG A 25 -5.70 -4.93 -0.32
CA ARG A 25 -4.66 -4.02 -0.85
C ARG A 25 -3.76 -3.46 0.25
N LEU A 26 -4.32 -3.12 1.41
CA LEU A 26 -3.54 -2.68 2.56
C LEU A 26 -2.60 -3.78 3.05
N GLN A 27 -3.10 -5.01 3.22
CA GLN A 27 -2.29 -6.15 3.64
C GLN A 27 -1.16 -6.45 2.65
N ALA A 28 -1.45 -6.43 1.34
CA ALA A 28 -0.42 -6.58 0.32
C ALA A 28 0.66 -5.48 0.41
N SER A 29 0.26 -4.25 0.72
CA SER A 29 1.20 -3.14 0.92
C SER A 29 2.06 -3.34 2.16
N VAL A 30 1.48 -3.81 3.28
CA VAL A 30 2.23 -4.16 4.50
C VAL A 30 3.27 -5.24 4.21
N HIS A 31 2.91 -6.30 3.49
CA HIS A 31 3.86 -7.35 3.11
C HIS A 31 4.99 -6.81 2.24
N LYS A 32 4.66 -6.01 1.23
CA LYS A 32 5.66 -5.37 0.35
C LYS A 32 6.64 -4.50 1.12
N PHE A 33 6.15 -3.66 2.03
CA PHE A 33 7.01 -2.78 2.83
C PHE A 33 7.85 -3.57 3.82
N THR A 34 7.28 -4.61 4.42
CA THR A 34 8.03 -5.51 5.29
C THR A 34 9.22 -6.11 4.54
N GLU A 35 9.00 -6.72 3.38
CA GLU A 35 10.08 -7.34 2.59
C GLU A 35 11.12 -6.30 2.15
N GLN A 36 10.68 -5.18 1.58
CA GLN A 36 11.57 -4.17 1.04
C GLN A 36 12.40 -3.49 2.13
N CYS A 37 11.78 -3.08 3.23
CA CYS A 37 12.44 -2.34 4.30
C CYS A 37 13.27 -3.26 5.19
N TRP A 38 12.87 -4.52 5.36
CA TRP A 38 13.70 -5.53 6.03
C TRP A 38 15.07 -5.65 5.36
N ASN A 39 15.08 -5.90 4.05
CA ASN A 39 16.32 -6.07 3.28
C ASN A 39 17.22 -4.82 3.27
N LYS A 40 16.65 -3.63 3.50
CA LYS A 40 17.40 -2.36 3.54
C LYS A 40 17.92 -2.00 4.91
N CYS A 41 17.14 -2.28 5.95
CA CYS A 41 17.41 -1.78 7.30
C CYS A 41 18.04 -2.82 8.22
N ILE A 42 17.76 -4.11 8.01
CA ILE A 42 18.26 -5.20 8.86
C ILE A 42 19.46 -5.85 8.17
N THR A 43 20.63 -5.23 8.30
CA THR A 43 21.88 -5.70 7.66
C THR A 43 22.85 -6.37 8.64
N GLY A 44 22.54 -6.34 9.94
CA GLY A 44 23.35 -6.94 11.00
C GLY A 44 22.89 -8.34 11.41
N SER A 45 23.40 -8.82 12.54
CA SER A 45 22.89 -10.04 13.17
C SER A 45 21.48 -9.82 13.70
N VAL A 46 20.55 -10.71 13.35
CA VAL A 46 19.17 -10.65 13.85
C VAL A 46 19.15 -10.91 15.36
N SER A 47 18.50 -10.02 16.10
CA SER A 47 18.30 -10.09 17.56
C SER A 47 16.81 -10.15 17.89
N THR A 48 16.46 -10.34 19.17
CA THR A 48 15.07 -10.32 19.65
C THR A 48 14.45 -8.93 19.68
N ARG A 49 15.26 -7.88 19.45
CA ARG A 49 14.83 -6.48 19.38
C ARG A 49 15.61 -5.75 18.31
N PHE A 50 14.95 -4.77 17.69
CA PHE A 50 15.63 -3.82 16.82
C PHE A 50 16.50 -2.87 17.64
N SER A 51 17.67 -2.54 17.10
CA SER A 51 18.46 -1.41 17.56
C SER A 51 17.74 -0.10 17.22
N ARG A 52 18.10 0.98 17.91
CA ARG A 52 17.56 2.33 17.62
C ARG A 52 17.78 2.75 16.16
N GLY A 53 18.88 2.32 15.55
CA GLY A 53 19.19 2.59 14.14
C GLY A 53 18.26 1.84 13.19
N GLU A 54 17.99 0.55 13.47
CA GLU A 54 17.06 -0.26 12.69
C GLU A 54 15.63 0.26 12.80
N GLU A 55 15.16 0.59 14.01
CA GLU A 55 13.83 1.19 14.23
C GLU A 55 13.67 2.48 13.42
N SER A 56 14.64 3.40 13.53
CA SER A 56 14.62 4.65 12.77
C SER A 56 14.68 4.41 11.26
N CYS A 57 15.48 3.45 10.80
CA CYS A 57 15.55 3.11 9.38
C CYS A 57 14.22 2.57 8.86
N LEU A 58 13.57 1.66 9.59
CA LEU A 58 12.29 1.07 9.18
C LEU A 58 11.20 2.12 9.01
N VAL A 59 11.07 3.05 9.98
CA VAL A 59 10.11 4.18 9.90
C VAL A 59 10.41 5.02 8.65
N ASN A 60 11.66 5.46 8.49
CA ASN A 60 12.06 6.29 7.36
C ASN A 60 11.90 5.58 6.00
N CYS A 61 12.08 4.26 5.95
CA CYS A 61 11.97 3.48 4.73
C CYS A 61 10.54 3.48 4.18
N VAL A 62 9.56 3.29 5.06
CA VAL A 62 8.14 3.32 4.67
C VAL A 62 7.73 4.74 4.28
N ASP A 63 8.03 5.73 5.11
CA ASP A 63 7.67 7.14 4.87
C ASP A 63 8.23 7.64 3.53
N ARG A 64 9.52 7.42 3.27
CA ARG A 64 10.16 7.83 2.01
C ARG A 64 9.56 7.13 0.80
N PHE A 65 9.17 5.88 0.92
CA PHE A 65 8.54 5.17 -0.19
C PHE A 65 7.17 5.77 -0.51
N LEU A 66 6.36 6.05 0.50
CA LEU A 66 5.04 6.66 0.33
C LEU A 66 5.15 8.07 -0.25
N ASP A 67 6.03 8.91 0.29
CA ASP A 67 6.28 10.27 -0.20
C ASP A 67 6.71 10.27 -1.67
N THR A 68 7.67 9.41 -2.02
CA THR A 68 8.17 9.30 -3.40
C THR A 68 7.08 8.78 -4.33
N SER A 69 6.30 7.79 -3.89
CA SER A 69 5.20 7.24 -4.69
C SER A 69 4.13 8.31 -4.97
N LEU A 70 3.73 9.07 -3.95
CA LEU A 70 2.77 10.16 -4.10
C LEU A 70 3.31 11.27 -5.00
N PHE A 71 4.59 11.62 -4.86
CA PHE A 71 5.24 12.58 -5.74
C PHE A 71 5.20 12.13 -7.20
N ILE A 72 5.55 10.87 -7.49
CA ILE A 72 5.52 10.31 -8.85
C ILE A 72 4.10 10.35 -9.42
N VAL A 73 3.10 9.91 -8.64
CA VAL A 73 1.68 9.93 -9.10
C VAL A 73 1.24 11.34 -9.44
N LYS A 74 1.52 12.32 -8.56
CA LYS A 74 1.20 13.74 -8.82
C LYS A 74 1.86 14.24 -10.11
N LYS A 75 3.12 13.88 -10.36
CA LYS A 75 3.82 14.25 -11.59
C LYS A 75 3.24 13.61 -12.84
N LEU A 76 2.80 12.35 -12.75
CA LEU A 76 2.14 11.68 -13.87
C LEU A 76 0.77 12.32 -14.17
N ASP A 77 0.00 12.71 -13.15
CA ASP A 77 -1.28 13.37 -13.34
C ASP A 77 -1.13 14.79 -13.93
N GLU A 78 -0.12 15.55 -13.51
CA GLU A 78 0.25 16.83 -14.14
C GLU A 78 0.58 16.66 -15.63
N GLN A 79 1.35 15.61 -15.98
CA GLN A 79 1.70 15.32 -17.37
C GLN A 79 0.51 14.89 -18.22
N ARG A 80 -0.42 14.10 -17.65
CA ARG A 80 -1.66 13.71 -18.34
C ARG A 80 -2.55 14.90 -18.67
N GLY A 81 -2.64 15.88 -17.76
CA GLY A 81 -3.36 17.13 -18.00
C GLY A 81 -2.69 18.05 -19.04
N ALA A 82 -1.39 17.84 -19.31
CA ALA A 82 -0.60 18.61 -20.26
C ALA A 82 -0.51 17.99 -21.67
N LEU A 83 -1.09 16.80 -21.90
CA LEU A 83 -1.18 16.23 -23.24
C LEU A 83 -2.27 16.97 -24.03
N PRO A 84 -1.95 17.66 -25.15
CA PRO A 84 -3.00 18.08 -26.07
C PRO A 84 -3.66 16.82 -26.65
N SER A 85 -5.00 16.85 -26.77
CA SER A 85 -5.78 15.82 -27.45
C SER A 85 -5.32 15.58 -28.89
#